data_AF-A0A484I5K1-F1
#
_entry.id   AF-A0A484I5K1-F1
#
_cell.length_a   1.000
_cell.length_b   1.000
_cell.length_c   1.000
_cell.angle_alpha   90.00
_cell.angle_beta   90.00
_cell.angle_gamma   90.00
#
_symmetry.space_group_name_H-M   'P 1'
#
loop_
_entity.id
_entity.type
_entity.pdbx_description
1 polymer ?
#
loop_
_entity_poly.entity_id
_entity_poly.type
_entity_poly.pdbx_seq_one_letter_code
_entity_poly.pdbx_strand_id
1 'polypeptide(L)' 'MYIEISESKEDFEKLEKLKSNFDWFYTNYEELRSDYINQYVTVKENRRSDNDYDFEKFLKRALFT' A
#
# COMPACT_ATOMS: atom_id res chain seq x y z
N MET A 1 11.33 18.55 -31.48
CA MET A 1 10.26 18.33 -30.49
C MET A 1 10.63 17.07 -29.74
N TYR A 2 11.29 17.21 -28.59
CA TYR A 2 11.60 16.08 -27.72
C TYR A 2 10.34 15.82 -26.91
N ILE A 3 9.61 14.77 -27.26
CA ILE A 3 8.43 14.37 -26.52
C ILE A 3 8.90 13.97 -25.12
N GLU A 4 8.18 14.43 -24.11
CA GLU A 4 8.34 14.20 -22.66
C GLU A 4 8.21 12.71 -22.30
N ILE A 5 9.03 11.85 -22.89
CA ILE A 5 8.95 10.39 -22.73
C ILE A 5 9.36 9.98 -21.30
N SER A 6 10.15 10.81 -20.60
CA SER A 6 10.62 10.49 -19.24
C SER A 6 9.50 10.49 -18.19
N GLU A 7 8.57 11.45 -18.25
CA GLU A 7 7.44 11.49 -17.30
C GLU A 7 6.49 10.32 -17.53
N SER A 8 6.21 9.99 -18.80
CA SER A 8 5.31 8.88 -19.14
C SER A 8 5.78 7.53 -18.58
N LYS A 9 7.10 7.25 -18.63
CA LYS A 9 7.63 5.97 -18.18
C LYS A 9 7.52 5.79 -16.67
N GLU A 10 7.87 6.82 -15.90
CA GLU A 10 7.76 6.77 -14.44
C GLU A 10 6.31 6.61 -13.99
N ASP A 11 5.38 7.27 -14.68
CA ASP A 11 3.95 7.15 -14.39
C ASP A 11 3.40 5.77 -14.76
N PHE A 12 3.85 5.16 -15.85
CA PHE A 12 3.52 3.77 -16.17
C PHE A 12 4.04 2.80 -15.11
N GLU A 13 5.28 2.97 -14.62
CA GLU A 13 5.84 2.14 -13.54
C GLU A 13 5.03 2.27 -12.24
N LYS A 14 4.57 3.49 -11.89
CA LYS A 14 3.69 3.72 -10.74
C LYS A 14 2.35 2.99 -10.90
N LEU A 15 1.76 3.02 -12.09
CA LEU A 15 0.47 2.35 -12.37
C LEU A 15 0.61 0.83 -12.33
N GLU A 16 1.69 0.26 -12.88
CA GLU A 16 1.96 -1.18 -12.79
C GLU A 16 2.13 -1.62 -11.33
N LYS A 17 2.86 -0.84 -10.54
CA LYS A 17 3.03 -1.10 -9.10
C LYS A 17 1.69 -1.02 -8.36
N LEU A 18 0.86 -0.04 -8.68
CA LEU A 18 -0.47 0.10 -8.10
C LEU A 18 -1.36 -1.10 -8.42
N LYS A 19 -1.38 -1.54 -9.70
CA LYS A 19 -2.10 -2.74 -10.12
C LYS A 19 -1.63 -3.97 -9.35
N SER A 20 -0.32 -4.18 -9.25
CA SER A 20 0.27 -5.31 -8.52
C SER A 20 -0.14 -5.31 -7.04
N ASN A 21 -0.16 -4.15 -6.39
CA ASN A 21 -0.59 -4.03 -5.00
C ASN A 21 -2.08 -4.39 -4.82
N PHE A 22 -2.95 -3.95 -5.74
CA PHE A 22 -4.38 -4.30 -5.69
C PHE A 22 -4.61 -5.80 -5.91
N ASP A 23 -3.92 -6.40 -6.88
CA ASP A 23 -4.00 -7.84 -7.16
C ASP A 23 -3.57 -8.66 -5.92
N TRP A 24 -2.49 -8.24 -5.25
CA TRP A 24 -2.04 -8.86 -4.00
C TRP A 24 -3.08 -8.69 -2.89
N PHE A 25 -3.58 -7.48 -2.66
CA PHE A 25 -4.56 -7.22 -1.59
C PHE A 25 -5.81 -8.07 -1.77
N TYR A 26 -6.35 -8.13 -3.00
CA TYR A 26 -7.54 -8.90 -3.30
C TYR A 26 -7.34 -10.40 -3.07
N THR A 27 -6.19 -10.94 -3.48
CA THR A 27 -5.86 -12.37 -3.31
C THR A 27 -5.71 -12.77 -1.84
N ASN A 28 -5.31 -11.84 -0.96
CA ASN A 28 -5.05 -12.11 0.46
C ASN A 28 -6.14 -11.54 1.39
N TYR A 29 -7.24 -11.01 0.84
CA TYR A 29 -8.23 -10.24 1.60
C TYR A 29 -8.81 -11.02 2.79
N GLU A 30 -9.22 -12.27 2.60
CA GLU A 30 -9.86 -13.05 3.66
C GLU A 30 -8.89 -13.38 4.81
N GLU A 31 -7.63 -13.68 4.49
CA GLU A 31 -6.58 -13.91 5.49
C GLU A 31 -6.29 -12.63 6.27
N LEU A 32 -6.07 -11.51 5.56
CA LEU A 32 -5.86 -10.20 6.18
C LEU A 32 -7.05 -9.80 7.07
N ARG A 33 -8.27 -10.06 6.62
CA ARG A 33 -9.48 -9.78 7.39
C ARG A 33 -9.56 -10.61 8.66
N SER A 34 -9.19 -11.89 8.60
CA SER A 34 -9.16 -12.78 9.77
C SER A 34 -8.13 -12.31 10.79
N ASP A 35 -6.94 -11.93 10.34
CA ASP A 35 -5.80 -11.59 11.21
C ASP A 35 -5.90 -10.18 11.81
N TYR A 36 -6.54 -9.25 11.10
CA TYR A 36 -6.50 -7.82 11.41
C TYR A 36 -7.88 -7.19 11.58
N ILE A 37 -8.89 -7.98 11.93
CA ILE A 37 -10.22 -7.44 12.17
C ILE A 37 -10.17 -6.32 13.22
N ASN A 38 -10.84 -5.20 12.90
CA ASN A 38 -10.89 -3.98 13.73
C ASN A 38 -9.51 -3.33 14.02
N GLN A 39 -8.50 -3.58 13.18
CA GLN A 39 -7.19 -2.95 13.27
C GLN A 39 -6.91 -2.14 12.01
N TYR A 40 -6.25 -1.00 12.19
CA TYR A 40 -5.58 -0.27 11.12
C TYR A 40 -4.23 -0.93 10.86
N VAL A 41 -3.90 -1.19 9.60
CA VAL A 41 -2.68 -1.89 9.19
C VAL A 41 -2.03 -1.15 8.03
N THR A 42 -0.72 -0.94 8.11
CA THR A 42 0.07 -0.44 6.97
C THR A 42 0.70 -1.62 6.27
N VAL A 43 0.53 -1.67 4.94
CA VAL A 43 1.17 -2.66 4.08
C VAL A 43 2.22 -1.96 3.21
N LYS A 44 3.45 -2.47 3.21
CA LYS A 44 4.55 -1.99 2.38
C LYS A 44 5.22 -3.19 1.73
N GLU A 45 5.43 -3.14 0.42
CA GLU A 45 6.08 -4.22 -0.34
C GLU A 45 5.42 -5.60 -0.11
N ASN A 46 4.07 -5.63 -0.11
CA ASN A 46 3.27 -6.84 0.11
C ASN A 46 3.51 -7.51 1.47
N ARG A 47 3.96 -6.74 2.47
CA ARG A 47 4.17 -7.18 3.85
C ARG A 47 3.55 -6.19 4.83
N ARG A 48 3.07 -6.69 5.97
CA ARG A 48 2.65 -5.84 7.08
C ARG A 48 3.86 -5.10 7.63
N SER A 49 3.70 -3.80 7.83
CA SER A 49 4.72 -2.93 8.41
C SER A 49 4.33 -2.43 9.79
N ASP A 50 3.05 -2.17 10.06
CA ASP A 50 2.56 -1.68 11.36
C ASP A 50 1.06 -2.00 11.52
N ASN A 51 0.56 -2.06 12.76
CA ASN A 51 -0.87 -2.10 13.06
C ASN A 51 -1.25 -1.42 14.40
N ASP A 52 -2.45 -0.84 14.48
CA ASP A 52 -3.02 -0.30 15.71
C ASP A 52 -4.55 -0.40 15.72
N TYR A 53 -5.15 -0.30 16.89
CA TYR A 53 -6.59 -0.11 17.07
C TYR A 53 -6.96 1.38 17.16
N ASP A 54 -6.00 2.24 17.51
CA ASP A 54 -6.13 3.68 17.58
C ASP A 54 -5.61 4.33 16.29
N PHE A 55 -6.53 4.93 15.53
CA PHE A 55 -6.20 5.55 14.25
C PHE A 55 -5.20 6.72 14.36
N GLU A 56 -5.30 7.54 15.41
CA GLU A 56 -4.43 8.71 15.58
C GLU A 56 -3.00 8.27 15.89
N LYS A 57 -2.85 7.24 16.75
CA LYS A 57 -1.53 6.64 17.03
C LYS A 57 -0.97 5.93 15.81
N PHE A 58 -1.81 5.20 15.08
CA PHE A 58 -1.42 4.55 13.84
C PHE A 58 -0.83 5.55 12.85
N LEU A 59 -1.53 6.66 12.58
CA LEU A 59 -1.03 7.68 11.65
C LEU A 59 0.31 8.29 12.10
N LYS A 60 0.47 8.54 13.40
CA LYS A 60 1.74 9.06 13.95
C LYS A 60 2.90 8.12 13.70
N ARG A 61 2.70 6.81 13.77
CA ARG A 61 3.75 5.82 13.48
C ARG A 61 3.92 5.56 11.98
N ALA A 62 2.82 5.41 11.25
CA ALA A 62 2.89 5.07 9.84
C ALA A 62 3.46 6.19 8.95
N LEU A 63 3.35 7.46 9.37
CA LEU A 63 3.77 8.62 8.56
C LEU A 63 5.04 9.31 9.05
N PHE A 64 5.46 9.10 10.30
CA PHE A 64 6.58 9.84 10.91
C PHE A 64 7.72 8.94 11.44
N THR A 65 7.73 7.66 11.06
CA THR A 65 8.84 6.70 11.28
C THR A 65 9.29 6.11 9.96
#